data_AF-A0A6V7K9A8-F1
#
_entry.id   AF-A0A6V7K9A8-F1
#
_cell.length_a   1.000
_cell.length_b   1.000
_cell.length_c   1.000
_cell.angle_alpha   90.00
_cell.angle_beta   90.00
_cell.angle_gamma   90.00
#
_symmetry.space_group_name_H-M   'P 1'
#
loop_
_entity.id
_entity.type
_entity.pdbx_description
1 polymer ?
#
loop_
_entity_poly.entity_id
_entity_poly.type
_entity_poly.pdbx_seq_one_letter_code
_entity_poly.pdbx_strand_id
1 'polypeptide(L)'
;MDRTIDANQQDSAVGHDRDNVVFSPISLAGTLAMVLLGSAGKTFEEVSRILGFESGVDISAHSEIVHHMFGLLLNSINSHNVPSTRVGQETNFAAGIFIQ
;
A
#
# COMPACT_ATOMS: atom_id res chain seq x y z
N MET A 1 -32.79 -1.44 -48.45
CA MET A 1 -31.44 -1.98 -48.29
C MET A 1 -30.62 -0.89 -47.63
N ASP A 2 -30.39 -0.97 -46.32
CA ASP A 2 -29.27 -0.28 -45.66
C ASP A 2 -29.11 -0.87 -44.24
N ARG A 3 -28.20 -1.84 -44.08
CA ARG A 3 -27.86 -2.50 -42.81
C ARG A 3 -26.35 -2.55 -42.66
N THR A 4 -25.68 -1.41 -42.73
CA THR A 4 -24.20 -1.38 -42.73
C THR A 4 -23.58 -0.41 -41.74
N ILE A 5 -24.33 0.13 -40.76
CA ILE A 5 -23.74 1.04 -39.75
C ILE A 5 -23.59 0.41 -38.35
N ASP A 6 -24.08 -0.81 -38.11
CA ASP A 6 -24.03 -1.40 -36.76
C ASP A 6 -22.81 -2.30 -36.48
N ALA A 7 -21.85 -2.40 -37.40
CA ALA A 7 -20.77 -3.40 -37.31
C ALA A 7 -19.45 -2.91 -36.67
N ASN A 8 -19.36 -1.65 -36.21
CA ASN A 8 -18.10 -1.09 -35.70
C ASN A 8 -18.20 -0.44 -34.30
N GLN A 9 -19.24 -0.76 -33.54
CA GLN A 9 -19.37 -0.35 -32.14
C GLN A 9 -19.35 -1.56 -31.19
N GLN A 10 -18.49 -2.54 -31.48
CA GLN A 10 -18.23 -3.68 -30.61
C GLN A 10 -16.74 -3.97 -30.39
N ASP A 11 -15.85 -3.00 -30.67
CA ASP A 11 -14.54 -3.00 -30.02
C ASP A 11 -14.67 -2.37 -28.63
N SER A 12 -15.26 -3.18 -27.76
CA SER A 12 -14.80 -3.37 -26.38
C SER A 12 -14.48 -2.09 -25.62
N ALA A 13 -15.55 -1.34 -25.31
CA ALA A 13 -15.64 -0.70 -24.01
C ALA A 13 -15.67 -1.77 -22.90
N VAL A 14 -14.60 -2.56 -22.77
CA VAL A 14 -14.24 -3.20 -21.51
C VAL A 14 -13.62 -2.07 -20.71
N GLY A 15 -14.48 -1.23 -20.13
CA GLY A 15 -14.05 -0.21 -19.21
C GLY A 15 -13.29 -0.88 -18.07
N HIS A 16 -12.20 -0.22 -17.63
CA HIS A 16 -11.50 -0.53 -16.38
C HIS A 16 -12.44 -0.67 -15.16
N ASP A 17 -13.70 -0.23 -15.27
CA ASP A 17 -14.75 -0.34 -14.25
C ASP A 17 -15.20 -1.77 -13.90
N ARG A 18 -14.71 -2.82 -14.57
CA ARG A 18 -15.10 -4.21 -14.29
C ARG A 18 -13.96 -5.11 -13.85
N ASP A 19 -12.77 -4.55 -13.61
CA ASP A 19 -11.60 -5.31 -13.20
C ASP A 19 -11.56 -5.50 -11.68
N ASN A 20 -11.13 -6.68 -11.24
CA ASN A 20 -10.92 -6.94 -9.82
C ASN A 20 -9.67 -6.18 -9.35
N VAL A 21 -9.82 -5.35 -8.31
CA VAL A 21 -8.70 -4.64 -7.68
C VAL A 21 -8.35 -5.31 -6.36
N VAL A 22 -7.12 -5.80 -6.25
CA VAL A 22 -6.56 -6.36 -5.01
C VAL A 22 -5.23 -5.67 -4.74
N PHE A 23 -5.08 -5.08 -3.55
CA PHE A 23 -3.83 -4.48 -3.10
C PHE A 23 -3.68 -4.64 -1.59
N SER A 24 -2.46 -4.47 -1.09
CA SER A 24 -2.16 -4.48 0.34
C SER A 24 -1.90 -3.05 0.83
N PRO A 25 -2.84 -2.43 1.57
CA PRO A 25 -2.62 -1.11 2.17
C PRO A 25 -1.38 -1.08 3.07
N ILE A 26 -1.09 -2.20 3.76
CA ILE A 26 0.06 -2.33 4.67
C ILE A 26 1.38 -2.33 3.89
N SER A 27 1.43 -2.99 2.72
CA SER A 27 2.60 -2.95 1.83
C SER A 27 2.91 -1.54 1.35
N LEU A 28 1.87 -0.80 0.94
CA LEU A 28 2.02 0.60 0.54
C LEU A 28 2.48 1.47 1.72
N ALA A 29 1.82 1.34 2.87
CA ALA A 29 2.17 2.09 4.08
C ALA A 29 3.61 1.81 4.54
N GLY A 30 4.08 0.56 4.46
CA GLY A 30 5.45 0.20 4.84
C GLY A 30 6.51 0.74 3.90
N THR A 31 6.21 0.76 2.60
CA THR A 31 7.08 1.39 1.60
C THR A 31 7.17 2.89 1.83
N LEU A 32 6.02 3.55 2.03
CA LEU A 32 5.96 4.99 2.33
C LEU A 32 6.59 5.34 3.67
N ALA A 33 6.48 4.47 4.69
CA ALA A 33 7.22 4.65 5.93
C ALA A 33 8.72 4.68 5.65
N MET A 34 9.27 3.72 4.89
CA MET A 34 10.71 3.76 4.53
C MET A 34 11.10 5.01 3.73
N VAL A 35 10.23 5.51 2.85
CA VAL A 35 10.44 6.80 2.17
C VAL A 35 10.44 7.97 3.17
N LEU A 36 9.52 7.96 4.14
CA LEU A 36 9.43 8.97 5.19
C LEU A 36 10.76 9.09 5.95
N LEU A 37 11.39 7.95 6.28
CA LEU A 37 12.70 7.88 6.98
C LEU A 37 13.80 8.68 6.28
N GLY A 38 13.83 8.64 4.94
CA GLY A 38 14.84 9.30 4.12
C GLY A 38 14.41 10.68 3.61
N SER A 39 13.18 11.10 3.88
CA SER A 39 12.61 12.34 3.36
C SER A 39 12.82 13.52 4.31
N ALA A 40 12.77 14.74 3.77
CA ALA A 40 12.84 15.98 4.54
C ALA A 40 12.00 17.09 3.89
N GLY A 41 11.69 18.14 4.67
CA GLY A 41 10.93 19.30 4.19
C GLY A 41 9.55 18.91 3.64
N LYS A 42 9.18 19.47 2.49
CA LYS A 42 7.87 19.25 1.86
C LYS A 42 7.54 17.78 1.59
N THR A 43 8.53 16.99 1.19
CA THR A 43 8.32 15.55 0.93
C THR A 43 7.98 14.81 2.21
N PHE A 44 8.60 15.16 3.34
CA PHE A 44 8.25 14.60 4.64
C PHE A 44 6.82 14.97 5.05
N GLU A 45 6.42 16.23 4.85
CA GLU A 45 5.07 16.73 5.14
C GLU A 45 4.01 15.98 4.32
N GLU A 46 4.24 15.78 3.02
CA GLU A 46 3.28 15.09 2.14
C GLU A 46 3.17 13.60 2.47
N VAL A 47 4.29 12.92 2.67
CA VAL A 47 4.29 11.48 2.99
C VAL A 47 3.66 11.23 4.37
N SER A 48 3.92 12.08 5.35
CA SER A 48 3.29 11.98 6.68
C SER A 48 1.79 12.23 6.64
N ARG A 49 1.33 13.18 5.80
CA ARG A 49 -0.10 13.38 5.52
C ARG A 49 -0.75 12.16 4.90
N ILE A 50 -0.13 11.56 3.88
CA ILE A 50 -0.67 10.37 3.19
C ILE A 50 -0.80 9.19 4.17
N LEU A 51 0.16 9.04 5.09
CA LEU A 51 0.13 8.01 6.13
C LEU A 51 -0.87 8.31 7.26
N GLY A 52 -1.53 9.47 7.25
CA GLY A 52 -2.56 9.84 8.22
C GLY A 52 -2.04 10.40 9.54
N PHE A 53 -0.76 10.79 9.61
CA PHE A 53 -0.14 11.25 10.85
C PHE A 53 -0.39 12.73 11.19
N GLU A 54 -1.03 13.50 10.31
CA GLU A 54 -1.40 14.91 10.58
C GLU A 54 -2.40 15.09 11.74
N SER A 55 -3.05 14.02 12.20
CA SER A 55 -4.06 14.06 13.26
C SER A 55 -3.47 14.02 14.68
N GLY A 56 -2.60 14.98 15.01
CA GLY A 56 -2.22 15.28 16.40
C GLY A 56 -1.01 14.52 16.98
N VAL A 57 -0.22 13.83 16.14
CA VAL A 57 1.06 13.24 16.55
C VAL A 57 2.19 14.08 15.95
N ASP A 58 2.95 14.78 16.79
CA ASP A 58 4.14 15.50 16.33
C ASP A 58 5.30 14.52 16.04
N ILE A 59 5.28 14.03 14.81
CA ILE A 59 6.28 13.12 14.24
C ILE A 59 7.51 13.84 13.69
N SER A 60 7.49 15.18 13.59
CA SER A 60 8.59 15.96 13.03
C SER A 60 9.89 15.79 13.83
N ALA A 61 9.77 15.53 15.13
CA ALA A 61 10.88 15.23 16.03
C ALA A 61 11.06 13.72 16.33
N HIS A 62 10.14 12.85 15.89
CA HIS A 62 10.04 11.46 16.36
C HIS A 62 9.72 10.43 15.25
N SER A 63 10.30 10.59 14.05
CA SER A 63 10.17 9.60 12.96
C SER A 63 10.52 8.17 13.43
N GLU A 64 11.47 8.02 14.38
CA GLU A 64 11.82 6.75 15.01
C GLU A 64 10.61 5.99 15.58
N ILE A 65 9.67 6.69 16.22
CA ILE A 65 8.48 6.06 16.83
C ILE A 65 7.60 5.43 15.74
N VAL A 66 7.45 6.10 14.59
CA VAL A 66 6.68 5.54 13.46
C VAL A 66 7.31 4.24 12.98
N HIS A 67 8.63 4.21 12.81
CA HIS A 67 9.34 3.02 12.36
C HIS A 67 9.29 1.89 13.38
N HIS A 68 9.42 2.21 14.66
CA HIS A 68 9.28 1.24 15.74
C HIS A 68 7.88 0.61 15.75
N MET A 69 6.83 1.43 15.69
CA MET A 69 5.44 0.97 15.64
C MET A 69 5.18 0.13 14.39
N PHE A 70 5.75 0.51 13.24
CA PHE A 70 5.62 -0.26 12.00
C PHE A 70 6.34 -1.62 12.09
N GLY A 71 7.51 -1.66 12.75
CA GLY A 71 8.23 -2.90 13.05
C GLY A 71 7.44 -3.85 13.95
N LEU A 72 6.81 -3.32 15.01
CA LEU A 72 5.91 -4.09 15.88
C LEU A 72 4.70 -4.65 15.12
N LEU A 73 4.08 -3.84 14.25
CA LEU A 73 2.97 -4.25 13.40
C LEU A 73 3.39 -5.40 12.47
N LEU A 74 4.49 -5.24 11.72
CA LEU A 74 5.01 -6.26 10.82
C LEU A 74 5.35 -7.55 11.56
N ASN A 75 5.97 -7.44 12.74
CA ASN A 75 6.27 -8.60 13.57
C ASN A 75 4.99 -9.31 14.03
N SER A 76 3.95 -8.57 14.42
CA SER A 76 2.64 -9.14 14.78
C SER A 76 2.01 -9.91 13.61
N ILE A 77 2.03 -9.34 12.40
CA ILE A 77 1.51 -10.00 11.19
C ILE A 77 2.28 -11.28 10.88
N ASN A 78 3.62 -11.26 11.01
CA ASN A 78 4.46 -12.43 10.77
C ASN A 78 4.36 -13.49 11.88
N SER A 79 4.07 -13.10 13.13
CA SER A 79 3.98 -14.02 14.28
C SER A 79 2.60 -14.67 14.45
N HIS A 80 1.56 -14.22 13.74
CA HIS A 80 0.28 -14.94 13.66
C HIS A 80 0.35 -16.29 12.92
N ASN A 81 1.52 -16.67 12.40
CA ASN A 81 1.81 -18.01 11.89
C ASN A 81 2.11 -19.02 13.03
N VAL A 82 1.32 -19.02 14.12
CA VAL A 82 1.45 -20.01 15.20
C VAL A 82 0.78 -21.32 14.74
N PRO A 83 1.49 -22.46 14.74
CA PRO A 83 0.94 -23.74 14.30
C PRO A 83 0.07 -24.33 15.40
N SER A 84 -1.20 -23.95 15.43
CA SER A 84 -2.23 -24.70 16.15
C SER A 84 -3.55 -24.51 15.43
N THR A 85 -3.93 -25.54 14.64
CA THR A 85 -5.29 -25.85 14.19
C THR A 85 -6.01 -24.98 13.15
N ARG A 86 -5.36 -24.03 12.46
CA ARG A 86 -5.93 -23.42 11.24
C ARG A 86 -4.99 -23.51 10.04
N VAL A 87 -5.19 -24.54 9.22
CA VAL A 87 -4.62 -24.61 7.88
C VAL A 87 -5.19 -23.45 7.06
N GLY A 88 -4.32 -22.59 6.50
CA GLY A 88 -4.67 -21.84 5.28
C GLY A 88 -4.27 -20.37 5.16
N GLN A 89 -3.67 -19.73 6.17
CA GLN A 89 -3.25 -18.33 6.06
C GLN A 89 -1.73 -18.20 6.14
N GLU A 90 -1.09 -18.09 4.97
CA GLU A 90 0.32 -17.71 4.86
C GLU A 90 0.40 -16.24 4.47
N THR A 91 1.17 -15.46 5.22
CA THR A 91 1.44 -14.06 4.89
C THR A 91 2.93 -13.87 4.70
N ASN A 92 3.31 -13.34 3.54
CA ASN A 92 4.69 -12.96 3.24
C ASN A 92 4.72 -11.47 2.88
N PHE A 93 5.67 -10.74 3.43
CA PHE A 93 5.87 -9.32 3.20
C PHE A 93 7.29 -9.09 2.67
N ALA A 94 7.39 -8.48 1.48
CA ALA A 94 8.66 -8.09 0.89
C ALA A 94 8.55 -6.63 0.39
N ALA A 95 9.46 -5.78 0.86
CA ALA A 95 9.59 -4.40 0.43
C ALA A 95 11.09 -4.03 0.33
N GLY A 96 11.45 -3.21 -0.64
CA GLY A 96 12.83 -2.77 -0.86
C GLY A 96 12.90 -1.47 -1.65
N ILE A 97 13.91 -0.65 -1.35
CA ILE A 97 14.23 0.58 -2.07
C ILE A 97 15.54 0.34 -2.84
N PHE A 98 15.51 0.56 -4.14
CA PHE A 98 16.67 0.38 -5.03
C PHE A 98 17.10 1.76 -5.55
N ILE A 99 18.39 2.06 -5.42
CA ILE A 99 19.00 3.32 -5.88
C ILE A 99 19.99 3.03 -7.02
N GLN A 100 20.16 4.00 -7.92
CA GLN A 100 21.00 3.91 -9.12
C GLN A 100 22.46 4.29 -8.84
#